data_AF-A0A1F5LU94-F1
#
_entry.id   AF-A0A1F5LU94-F1
#
_cell.length_a   1.000
_cell.length_b   1.000
_cell.length_c   1.000
_cell.angle_alpha   90.00
_cell.angle_beta   90.00
_cell.angle_gamma   90.00
#
_symmetry.space_group_name_H-M   'P 1'
#
loop_
_entity.id
_entity.type
_entity.pdbx_description
1 polymer ?
#
loop_
_entity_poly.entity_id
_entity_poly.type
_entity_poly.pdbx_seq_one_letter_code
_entity_poly.pdbx_strand_id
1 'polypeptide(L)'
;MSDQKPVDSVPEPKPVEAVEGDKPEVPVTAAETPEAAKDEPAISAPAKQEEPAKDTTASNAEPEAAKPEEKVEKPSYLTKTPALGQFFDRLPAVLTSIGHDEMWGVQLKDSADVPTVNVLIKFLRANEGNVQAAEEQLRKALQWRKDVNPLALAESGKYSASKYAGLGYLTTYEKDGRPLVFTWNIYGAVKDVNATFADSDEFVKWRAALMELAVQELKMKDATEVIEYDGEDPYQMVQVHDYLNVKFLRMDPSVRTATKKVIDVFATAYPELLSEKFFVNVPAIMGWMFTAMKLILSRNTTRKFHPITNGANLAREFPASVLEQIPKTYGGKGPELKDSARIVPLVEDKPEDKNDKQEDKKAEEPSPAELPGQEGPKQATQEEPKESAQ
;
A
#
# COMPACT_ATOMS: atom_id res chain seq x y z
N MET A 1 12.72 -77.66 -29.93
CA MET A 1 13.93 -76.83 -29.80
C MET A 1 13.49 -75.39 -29.98
N SER A 2 13.88 -74.54 -29.02
CA SER A 2 13.52 -73.13 -28.81
C SER A 2 12.13 -72.94 -28.18
N ASP A 3 11.95 -72.75 -26.87
CA ASP A 3 12.32 -71.59 -26.01
C ASP A 3 11.76 -70.28 -26.60
N GLN A 4 10.91 -69.45 -25.95
CA GLN A 4 10.69 -69.15 -24.54
C GLN A 4 9.28 -68.54 -24.29
N LYS A 5 8.89 -68.67 -23.02
CA LYS A 5 7.73 -68.24 -22.19
C LYS A 5 7.07 -66.84 -22.37
N PRO A 6 5.87 -66.64 -21.76
CA PRO A 6 4.94 -65.53 -22.00
C PRO A 6 5.28 -64.25 -21.21
N VAL A 7 4.78 -63.13 -21.71
CA VAL A 7 4.87 -61.81 -21.04
C VAL A 7 3.77 -61.70 -20.00
N ASP A 8 4.21 -61.52 -18.76
CA ASP A 8 3.38 -61.36 -17.57
C ASP A 8 2.93 -59.90 -17.39
N SER A 9 1.71 -59.82 -16.87
CA SER A 9 1.00 -58.74 -16.17
C SER A 9 1.78 -57.50 -15.69
N VAL A 10 1.18 -56.34 -15.97
CA VAL A 10 1.51 -54.99 -15.48
C VAL A 10 1.45 -54.91 -13.95
N PRO A 11 2.42 -54.27 -13.25
CA PRO A 11 2.22 -53.88 -11.86
C PRO A 11 1.71 -52.43 -11.77
N GLU A 12 0.57 -52.26 -11.08
CA GLU A 12 0.11 -50.97 -10.54
C GLU A 12 1.13 -50.40 -9.53
N PRO A 13 1.39 -49.09 -9.51
CA PRO A 13 2.16 -48.48 -8.43
C PRO A 13 1.27 -48.28 -7.19
N LYS A 14 1.78 -48.79 -6.06
CA LYS A 14 1.23 -48.58 -4.71
C LYS A 14 1.38 -47.12 -4.23
N PRO A 15 0.54 -46.67 -3.28
CA PRO A 15 0.49 -45.28 -2.81
C PRO A 15 1.73 -44.93 -1.98
N VAL A 16 2.32 -43.77 -2.25
CA VAL A 16 3.38 -43.19 -1.42
C VAL A 16 2.73 -42.52 -0.22
N GLU A 17 3.18 -42.91 0.98
CA GLU A 17 2.74 -42.40 2.28
C GLU A 17 2.88 -40.88 2.37
N ALA A 18 1.86 -40.26 2.96
CA ALA A 18 1.84 -38.85 3.31
C ALA A 18 2.90 -38.57 4.39
N VAL A 19 3.91 -37.78 4.03
CA VAL A 19 4.77 -37.14 5.01
C VAL A 19 4.03 -35.89 5.51
N GLU A 20 3.52 -35.98 6.74
CA GLU A 20 3.13 -34.82 7.55
C GLU A 20 4.34 -33.87 7.65
N GLY A 21 4.26 -32.74 6.96
CA GLY A 21 5.32 -31.75 6.92
C GLY A 21 4.74 -30.39 6.56
N ASP A 22 4.62 -29.55 7.59
CA ASP A 22 4.46 -28.09 7.57
C ASP A 22 3.59 -27.46 6.46
N LYS A 23 2.44 -26.91 6.88
CA LYS A 23 1.63 -26.01 6.04
C LYS A 23 2.54 -24.86 5.54
N PRO A 24 2.68 -24.63 4.22
CA PRO A 24 3.33 -23.43 3.75
C PRO A 24 2.46 -22.21 4.10
N GLU A 25 2.91 -21.42 5.08
CA GLU A 25 2.42 -20.08 5.32
C GLU A 25 2.86 -19.16 4.16
N VAL A 26 1.96 -18.98 3.19
CA VAL A 26 2.08 -17.94 2.17
C VAL A 26 1.12 -16.82 2.58
N PRO A 27 1.60 -15.63 2.99
CA PRO A 27 0.71 -14.49 3.13
C PRO A 27 0.40 -14.01 1.73
N VAL A 28 -0.82 -14.24 1.31
CA VAL A 28 -1.32 -13.68 0.07
C VAL A 28 -1.37 -12.18 0.22
N THR A 29 -0.79 -11.47 -0.75
CA THR A 29 -0.67 -10.01 -0.90
C THR A 29 -2.03 -9.31 -1.06
N ALA A 30 -2.94 -9.57 -0.14
CA ALA A 30 -4.36 -9.34 -0.31
C ALA A 30 -4.97 -8.32 0.67
N ALA A 31 -4.17 -7.81 1.60
CA ALA A 31 -4.67 -6.90 2.64
C ALA A 31 -4.37 -5.41 2.35
N GLU A 32 -4.22 -4.99 1.09
CA GLU A 32 -4.15 -3.54 0.76
C GLU A 32 -5.53 -2.84 0.81
N THR A 33 -6.48 -3.36 1.58
CA THR A 33 -7.77 -2.70 1.85
C THR A 33 -8.18 -3.08 3.28
N PRO A 34 -8.44 -2.11 4.18
CA PRO A 34 -8.81 -2.42 5.55
C PRO A 34 -10.21 -3.05 5.56
N GLU A 35 -10.31 -4.27 6.09
CA GLU A 35 -11.57 -4.86 6.54
C GLU A 35 -11.63 -4.69 8.05
N ALA A 36 -12.70 -4.04 8.51
CA ALA A 36 -12.91 -3.69 9.91
C ALA A 36 -12.99 -4.96 10.78
N ALA A 37 -12.23 -4.97 11.88
CA ALA A 37 -12.28 -6.00 12.90
C ALA A 37 -13.65 -6.01 13.60
N LYS A 38 -14.32 -7.16 13.62
CA LYS A 38 -15.56 -7.38 14.37
C LYS A 38 -15.25 -7.78 15.82
N ASP A 39 -15.68 -6.95 16.77
CA ASP A 39 -16.02 -7.37 18.12
C ASP A 39 -17.46 -6.90 18.41
N GLU A 40 -18.35 -7.86 18.66
CA GLU A 40 -19.73 -7.64 19.15
C GLU A 40 -19.73 -7.53 20.68
N PRO A 41 -20.68 -6.79 21.27
CA PRO A 41 -21.82 -7.51 21.83
C PRO A 41 -23.19 -6.86 21.60
N ALA A 42 -24.19 -7.75 21.56
CA ALA A 42 -25.63 -7.54 21.46
C ALA A 42 -26.25 -6.64 22.55
N ILE A 43 -27.47 -6.12 22.30
CA ILE A 43 -28.68 -6.30 23.13
C ILE A 43 -29.92 -5.64 22.46
N SER A 44 -30.95 -6.48 22.30
CA SER A 44 -32.42 -6.33 22.24
C SER A 44 -33.15 -5.03 21.82
N ALA A 45 -34.05 -5.18 20.84
CA ALA A 45 -35.29 -4.41 20.68
C ALA A 45 -36.36 -4.80 21.73
N PRO A 46 -37.46 -4.02 21.93
CA PRO A 46 -38.64 -4.19 21.05
C PRO A 46 -39.57 -2.96 20.81
N ALA A 47 -40.20 -2.99 19.62
CA ALA A 47 -41.62 -2.76 19.26
C ALA A 47 -42.44 -1.48 19.62
N LYS A 48 -42.73 -0.69 18.56
CA LYS A 48 -44.04 -0.40 17.90
C LYS A 48 -45.30 -0.03 18.72
N GLN A 49 -45.94 1.11 18.39
CA GLN A 49 -47.40 1.21 18.19
C GLN A 49 -47.87 2.53 17.50
N GLU A 50 -48.96 2.39 16.74
CA GLU A 50 -49.63 3.33 15.81
C GLU A 50 -50.59 4.35 16.47
N GLU A 51 -50.77 5.50 15.78
CA GLU A 51 -51.96 6.37 15.53
C GLU A 51 -53.25 6.33 16.42
N PRO A 52 -54.10 7.41 16.50
CA PRO A 52 -54.64 8.15 15.35
C PRO A 52 -54.99 9.66 15.51
N ALA A 53 -55.43 10.24 14.39
CA ALA A 53 -55.83 11.62 14.13
C ALA A 53 -57.18 12.09 14.74
N LYS A 54 -57.37 13.42 14.85
CA LYS A 54 -58.66 14.12 14.61
C LYS A 54 -58.56 15.64 14.43
N ASP A 55 -59.36 16.12 13.47
CA ASP A 55 -59.68 17.48 13.01
C ASP A 55 -60.00 18.55 14.07
N THR A 56 -59.70 19.84 13.77
CA THR A 56 -60.72 20.91 13.61
C THR A 56 -60.16 22.27 13.13
N THR A 57 -60.68 22.73 11.97
CA THR A 57 -61.13 24.10 11.59
C THR A 57 -60.32 25.38 11.87
N ALA A 58 -59.83 25.95 10.77
CA ALA A 58 -59.97 27.32 10.25
C ALA A 58 -60.00 28.54 11.22
N SER A 59 -59.02 29.43 11.05
CA SER A 59 -59.25 30.88 11.02
C SER A 59 -58.20 31.57 10.14
N ASN A 60 -58.69 32.43 9.26
CA ASN A 60 -57.98 33.16 8.21
C ASN A 60 -57.51 34.51 8.76
N ALA A 61 -56.20 34.78 8.73
CA ALA A 61 -55.64 36.12 8.87
C ALA A 61 -54.21 36.17 8.28
N GLU A 62 -54.10 36.71 7.08
CA GLU A 62 -52.91 37.37 6.54
C GLU A 62 -53.40 38.71 5.95
N PRO A 63 -52.53 39.74 5.75
CA PRO A 63 -51.09 39.62 5.58
C PRO A 63 -50.26 40.61 6.40
N GLU A 64 -49.12 40.17 6.91
CA GLU A 64 -48.00 41.08 7.16
C GLU A 64 -46.73 40.45 6.59
N ALA A 65 -46.23 41.09 5.54
CA ALA A 65 -45.13 40.63 4.71
C ALA A 65 -43.84 40.52 5.52
N ALA A 66 -43.53 39.30 5.97
CA ALA A 66 -42.20 38.93 6.39
C ALA A 66 -41.37 38.54 5.16
N LYS A 67 -40.29 39.29 4.95
CA LYS A 67 -39.15 38.94 4.09
C LYS A 67 -38.81 37.45 4.22
N PRO A 68 -38.55 36.69 3.14
CA PRO A 68 -38.04 35.35 3.28
C PRO A 68 -36.63 35.46 3.86
N GLU A 69 -36.45 35.05 5.11
CA GLU A 69 -35.15 34.59 5.58
C GLU A 69 -34.85 33.33 4.75
N GLU A 70 -33.82 33.41 3.91
CA GLU A 70 -33.24 32.26 3.22
C GLU A 70 -32.84 31.23 4.29
N LYS A 71 -33.70 30.24 4.47
CA LYS A 71 -33.37 29.01 5.17
C LYS A 71 -32.29 28.36 4.30
N VAL A 72 -31.02 28.55 4.66
CA VAL A 72 -29.90 27.89 3.99
C VAL A 72 -30.16 26.39 4.08
N GLU A 73 -30.70 25.82 3.01
CA GLU A 73 -30.99 24.39 2.94
C GLU A 73 -29.66 23.66 3.06
N LYS A 74 -29.54 22.82 4.08
CA LYS A 74 -28.36 21.98 4.26
C LYS A 74 -28.15 21.17 2.97
N PRO A 75 -26.92 21.11 2.43
CA PRO A 75 -26.63 20.35 1.23
C PRO A 75 -27.15 18.91 1.30
N SER A 76 -27.68 18.40 0.18
CA SER A 76 -28.39 17.11 0.13
C SER A 76 -27.54 15.91 0.59
N TYR A 77 -26.22 15.95 0.44
CA TYR A 77 -25.33 14.88 0.91
C TYR A 77 -25.24 14.81 2.44
N LEU A 78 -25.42 15.92 3.17
CA LEU A 78 -25.46 15.92 4.63
C LEU A 78 -26.81 15.45 5.18
N THR A 79 -27.90 15.67 4.45
CA THR A 79 -29.24 15.19 4.84
C THR A 79 -29.41 13.71 4.56
N LYS A 80 -28.90 13.22 3.41
CA LYS A 80 -28.90 11.80 3.05
C LYS A 80 -27.95 10.95 3.91
N THR A 81 -26.86 11.54 4.39
CA THR A 81 -25.83 10.83 5.17
C THR A 81 -25.60 11.52 6.53
N PRO A 82 -26.45 11.28 7.55
CA PRO A 82 -26.32 11.94 8.86
C PRO A 82 -24.95 11.73 9.54
N ALA A 83 -24.34 10.56 9.33
CA ALA A 83 -23.01 10.23 9.83
C ALA A 83 -21.91 11.16 9.29
N LEU A 84 -22.06 11.65 8.05
CA LEU A 84 -21.12 12.63 7.46
C LEU A 84 -21.19 13.97 8.19
N GLY A 85 -22.40 14.43 8.55
CA GLY A 85 -22.56 15.64 9.36
C GLY A 85 -21.90 15.51 10.73
N GLN A 86 -22.12 14.39 11.42
CA GLN A 86 -21.44 14.11 12.70
C GLN A 86 -19.92 14.05 12.55
N PHE A 87 -19.40 13.55 11.42
CA PHE A 87 -17.98 13.50 11.18
C PHE A 87 -17.38 14.90 10.96
N PHE A 88 -18.09 15.77 10.23
CA PHE A 88 -17.72 17.17 10.08
C PHE A 88 -17.69 17.93 11.41
N ASP A 89 -18.63 17.67 12.33
CA ASP A 89 -18.63 18.29 13.66
C ASP A 89 -17.35 17.98 14.46
N ARG A 90 -16.69 16.85 14.18
CA ARG A 90 -15.45 16.42 14.85
C ARG A 90 -14.17 16.86 14.15
N LEU A 91 -14.25 17.18 12.86
CA LEU A 91 -13.08 17.50 12.03
C LEU A 91 -12.23 18.66 12.62
N PRO A 92 -12.79 19.79 13.09
CA PRO A 92 -11.96 20.88 13.63
C PRO A 92 -11.08 20.45 14.81
N ALA A 93 -11.60 19.58 15.70
CA ALA A 93 -10.85 19.05 16.83
C ALA A 93 -9.73 18.10 16.37
N VAL A 94 -10.00 17.28 15.34
CA VAL A 94 -8.98 16.42 14.70
C VAL A 94 -7.84 17.29 14.17
N LEU A 95 -8.15 18.25 13.29
CA LEU A 95 -7.15 19.10 12.64
C LEU A 95 -6.32 19.90 13.64
N THR A 96 -6.97 20.49 14.66
CA THR A 96 -6.30 21.25 15.71
C THR A 96 -5.34 20.37 16.52
N SER A 97 -5.76 19.15 16.87
CA SER A 97 -4.94 18.25 17.69
C SER A 97 -3.71 17.72 16.97
N ILE A 98 -3.82 17.44 15.66
CA ILE A 98 -2.70 16.95 14.85
C ILE A 98 -1.81 18.10 14.37
N GLY A 99 -2.39 19.28 14.11
CA GLY A 99 -1.69 20.41 13.51
C GLY A 99 -1.27 20.13 12.07
N HIS A 100 -2.06 19.36 11.34
CA HIS A 100 -1.89 19.04 9.92
C HIS A 100 -3.26 18.84 9.28
N ASP A 101 -3.47 19.43 8.11
CA ASP A 101 -4.77 19.55 7.45
C ASP A 101 -4.75 19.10 5.98
N GLU A 102 -3.65 18.54 5.51
CA GLU A 102 -3.52 18.04 4.14
C GLU A 102 -3.85 16.55 4.05
N MET A 103 -4.71 16.18 3.10
CA MET A 103 -4.97 14.78 2.72
C MET A 103 -5.10 14.67 1.22
N TRP A 104 -4.23 13.88 0.56
CA TRP A 104 -4.30 13.57 -0.87
C TRP A 104 -4.28 14.81 -1.80
N GLY A 105 -3.57 15.86 -1.42
CA GLY A 105 -3.50 17.16 -2.07
C GLY A 105 -4.65 18.10 -1.71
N VAL A 106 -5.57 17.69 -0.84
CA VAL A 106 -6.71 18.48 -0.37
C VAL A 106 -6.38 19.11 0.98
N GLN A 107 -6.46 20.44 1.07
CA GLN A 107 -6.50 21.13 2.36
C GLN A 107 -7.91 20.99 2.94
N LEU A 108 -8.04 20.21 4.02
CA LEU A 108 -9.31 19.91 4.66
C LEU A 108 -9.89 21.15 5.33
N LYS A 109 -11.14 21.49 4.96
CA LYS A 109 -11.86 22.67 5.46
C LYS A 109 -13.17 22.25 6.13
N ASP A 110 -14.29 22.76 5.64
CA ASP A 110 -15.63 22.54 6.16
C ASP A 110 -16.51 21.81 5.14
N SER A 111 -17.78 21.64 5.49
CA SER A 111 -18.74 20.91 4.67
C SER A 111 -19.15 21.62 3.39
N ALA A 112 -18.74 22.86 3.14
CA ALA A 112 -18.98 23.55 1.86
C ALA A 112 -17.88 23.25 0.82
N ASP A 113 -16.73 22.73 1.23
CA ASP A 113 -15.62 22.37 0.35
C ASP A 113 -15.81 20.94 -0.18
N VAL A 114 -16.19 20.82 -1.46
CA VAL A 114 -16.47 19.53 -2.12
C VAL A 114 -15.31 18.53 -2.03
N PRO A 115 -14.04 18.90 -2.28
CA PRO A 115 -12.91 18.00 -2.06
C PRO A 115 -12.84 17.46 -0.62
N THR A 116 -13.01 18.32 0.39
CA THR A 116 -13.05 17.91 1.80
C THR A 116 -14.18 16.91 2.05
N VAL A 117 -15.38 17.17 1.53
CA VAL A 117 -16.53 16.26 1.63
C VAL A 117 -16.20 14.88 1.06
N ASN A 118 -15.56 14.82 -0.11
CA ASN A 118 -15.18 13.55 -0.75
C ASN A 118 -14.14 12.76 0.07
N VAL A 119 -13.16 13.45 0.68
CA VAL A 119 -12.21 12.81 1.60
C VAL A 119 -12.96 12.17 2.77
N LEU A 120 -13.85 12.92 3.44
CA LEU A 120 -14.56 12.40 4.60
C LEU A 120 -15.48 11.23 4.25
N ILE A 121 -16.15 11.26 3.09
CA ILE A 121 -16.96 10.13 2.61
C ILE A 121 -16.10 8.87 2.42
N LYS A 122 -14.90 8.99 1.86
CA LYS A 122 -13.99 7.84 1.68
C LYS A 122 -13.58 7.22 3.01
N PHE A 123 -13.21 8.02 4.01
CA PHE A 123 -12.92 7.50 5.36
C PHE A 123 -14.16 6.89 6.01
N LEU A 124 -15.34 7.49 5.83
CA LEU A 124 -16.57 6.96 6.39
C LEU A 124 -16.98 5.62 5.75
N ARG A 125 -16.87 5.49 4.42
CA ARG A 125 -17.08 4.24 3.67
C ARG A 125 -16.12 3.14 4.13
N ALA A 126 -14.84 3.46 4.30
CA ALA A 126 -13.81 2.52 4.75
C ALA A 126 -14.09 1.94 6.15
N ASN A 127 -14.91 2.64 6.95
CA ASN A 127 -15.32 2.22 8.29
C ASN A 127 -16.82 1.91 8.36
N GLU A 128 -17.45 1.58 7.22
CA GLU A 128 -18.85 1.14 7.15
C GLU A 128 -19.85 2.11 7.82
N GLY A 129 -19.59 3.42 7.75
CA GLY A 129 -20.44 4.44 8.36
C GLY A 129 -20.17 4.73 9.84
N ASN A 130 -19.21 4.03 10.47
CA ASN A 130 -18.84 4.28 11.86
C ASN A 130 -17.99 5.55 11.97
N VAL A 131 -18.61 6.62 12.47
CA VAL A 131 -17.99 7.96 12.62
C VAL A 131 -16.77 7.93 13.54
N GLN A 132 -16.80 7.17 14.63
CA GLN A 132 -15.68 7.11 15.56
C GLN A 132 -14.48 6.40 14.93
N ALA A 133 -14.70 5.26 14.28
CA ALA A 133 -13.63 4.52 13.62
C ALA A 133 -13.05 5.34 12.44
N ALA A 134 -13.89 6.03 11.66
CA ALA A 134 -13.46 6.93 10.59
C ALA A 134 -12.61 8.10 11.12
N GLU A 135 -13.00 8.69 12.24
CA GLU A 135 -12.22 9.73 12.92
C GLU A 135 -10.86 9.21 13.39
N GLU A 136 -10.83 8.04 14.03
CA GLU A 136 -9.59 7.42 14.49
C GLU A 136 -8.64 7.09 13.34
N GLN A 137 -9.17 6.59 12.22
CA GLN A 137 -8.37 6.33 11.02
C GLN A 137 -7.86 7.64 10.40
N LEU A 138 -8.71 8.67 10.27
CA LEU A 138 -8.30 9.98 9.75
C LEU A 138 -7.20 10.61 10.61
N ARG A 139 -7.31 10.53 11.95
CA ARG A 139 -6.26 10.98 12.89
C ARG A 139 -4.93 10.30 12.61
N LYS A 140 -4.94 8.96 12.49
CA LYS A 140 -3.73 8.18 12.18
C LYS A 140 -3.15 8.54 10.82
N ALA A 141 -4.01 8.71 9.81
CA ALA A 141 -3.60 9.08 8.47
C ALA A 141 -2.96 10.47 8.43
N LEU A 142 -3.58 11.48 9.04
CA LEU A 142 -3.03 12.84 9.11
C LEU A 142 -1.73 12.89 9.91
N GLN A 143 -1.64 12.14 11.01
CA GLN A 143 -0.39 12.04 11.78
C GLN A 143 0.72 11.41 10.92
N TRP A 144 0.43 10.32 10.21
CA TRP A 144 1.39 9.69 9.30
C TRP A 144 1.82 10.66 8.18
N ARG A 145 0.88 11.41 7.57
CA ARG A 145 1.22 12.41 6.55
C ARG A 145 2.10 13.53 7.09
N LYS A 146 1.83 14.00 8.31
CA LYS A 146 2.67 14.98 9.00
C LYS A 146 4.09 14.48 9.23
N ASP A 147 4.24 13.23 9.66
CA ASP A 147 5.54 12.66 10.03
C ASP A 147 6.37 12.26 8.80
N VAL A 148 5.71 11.73 7.76
CA VAL A 148 6.37 11.17 6.58
C VAL A 148 6.49 12.17 5.43
N ASN A 149 5.58 13.13 5.34
CA ASN A 149 5.46 14.07 4.22
C ASN A 149 5.47 13.37 2.85
N PRO A 150 4.41 12.60 2.52
CA PRO A 150 4.39 11.73 1.36
C PRO A 150 4.38 12.51 0.03
N LEU A 151 3.89 13.76 0.02
CA LEU A 151 4.04 14.66 -1.14
C LEU A 151 5.52 14.90 -1.47
N ALA A 152 6.35 15.19 -0.47
CA ALA A 152 7.78 15.35 -0.68
C ALA A 152 8.46 14.04 -1.14
N LEU A 153 7.95 12.88 -0.73
CA LEU A 153 8.43 11.58 -1.22
C LEU A 153 8.21 11.42 -2.73
N ALA A 154 7.09 11.89 -3.26
CA ALA A 154 6.77 11.84 -4.69
C ALA A 154 7.54 12.87 -5.52
N GLU A 155 7.67 14.10 -5.02
CA GLU A 155 8.23 15.23 -5.77
C GLU A 155 9.76 15.29 -5.70
N SER A 156 10.34 14.97 -4.54
CA SER A 156 11.76 15.24 -4.24
C SER A 156 12.50 14.03 -3.66
N GLY A 157 11.81 12.89 -3.52
CA GLY A 157 12.40 11.64 -3.07
C GLY A 157 13.57 11.20 -3.96
N LYS A 158 14.60 10.65 -3.33
CA LYS A 158 15.78 10.11 -4.02
C LYS A 158 15.85 8.63 -3.75
N TYR A 159 15.53 7.83 -4.76
CA TYR A 159 15.51 6.38 -4.66
C TYR A 159 16.54 5.78 -5.61
N SER A 160 17.21 4.73 -5.15
CA SER A 160 18.24 4.05 -5.93
C SER A 160 17.72 3.48 -7.25
N ALA A 161 18.35 3.85 -8.36
CA ALA A 161 18.04 3.27 -9.66
C ALA A 161 18.39 1.77 -9.72
N SER A 162 19.46 1.31 -9.07
CA SER A 162 19.79 -0.13 -9.06
C SER A 162 18.73 -0.97 -8.34
N LYS A 163 18.09 -0.41 -7.29
CA LYS A 163 17.03 -1.09 -6.52
C LYS A 163 15.66 -1.04 -7.18
N TYR A 164 15.27 0.10 -7.74
CA TYR A 164 13.86 0.38 -8.08
C TYR A 164 13.58 0.65 -9.57
N ALA A 165 14.61 0.79 -10.41
CA ALA A 165 14.41 1.02 -11.83
C ALA A 165 13.61 -0.12 -12.47
N GLY A 166 12.49 0.28 -13.08
CA GLY A 166 11.59 -0.62 -13.78
C GLY A 166 10.62 -1.41 -12.90
N LEU A 167 10.54 -1.11 -11.60
CA LEU A 167 9.63 -1.78 -10.67
C LEU A 167 8.29 -1.07 -10.49
N GLY A 168 8.23 0.25 -10.73
CA GLY A 168 7.05 1.06 -10.44
C GLY A 168 6.75 2.03 -11.57
N TYR A 169 5.54 1.98 -12.10
CA TYR A 169 5.09 2.88 -13.16
C TYR A 169 3.70 3.45 -12.88
N LEU A 170 3.41 4.60 -13.47
CA LEU A 170 2.14 5.29 -13.45
C LEU A 170 1.71 5.61 -14.88
N THR A 171 0.51 5.20 -15.25
CA THR A 171 -0.14 5.60 -16.51
C THR A 171 -1.52 6.17 -16.21
N THR A 172 -1.93 7.17 -16.98
CA THR A 172 -3.29 7.72 -16.95
C THR A 172 -3.89 7.56 -18.33
N TYR A 173 -4.98 6.80 -18.41
CA TYR A 173 -5.76 6.63 -19.64
C TYR A 173 -7.02 7.49 -19.59
N GLU A 174 -7.68 7.65 -20.72
CA GLU A 174 -9.02 8.24 -20.75
C GLU A 174 -10.09 7.13 -20.78
N LYS A 175 -11.08 7.24 -19.89
CA LYS A 175 -12.29 6.43 -19.91
C LYS A 175 -13.50 7.35 -19.71
N ASP A 176 -14.39 7.40 -20.69
CA ASP A 176 -15.64 8.17 -20.64
C ASP A 176 -15.43 9.65 -20.28
N GLY A 177 -14.36 10.27 -20.83
CA GLY A 177 -13.99 11.66 -20.57
C GLY A 177 -13.37 11.92 -19.19
N ARG A 178 -13.09 10.89 -18.39
CA ARG A 178 -12.44 10.97 -17.09
C ARG A 178 -11.08 10.25 -17.08
N PRO A 179 -10.11 10.70 -16.26
CA PRO A 179 -8.84 10.00 -16.11
C PRO A 179 -9.04 8.65 -15.42
N LEU A 180 -8.49 7.60 -16.01
CA LEU A 180 -8.39 6.27 -15.44
C LEU A 180 -6.93 6.01 -15.08
N VAL A 181 -6.61 6.14 -13.80
CA VAL A 181 -5.23 6.07 -13.28
C VAL A 181 -4.85 4.62 -12.98
N PHE A 182 -3.67 4.22 -13.43
CA PHE A 182 -3.08 2.90 -13.16
C PHE A 182 -1.74 3.05 -12.46
N THR A 183 -1.54 2.28 -11.39
CA THR A 183 -0.19 2.00 -10.87
C THR A 183 0.24 0.59 -11.24
N TRP A 184 1.47 0.44 -11.68
CA TRP A 184 2.05 -0.83 -12.09
C TRP A 184 3.21 -1.17 -11.18
N ASN A 185 3.18 -2.35 -10.54
CA ASN A 185 4.24 -2.87 -9.71
C ASN A 185 4.79 -4.14 -10.35
N ILE A 186 5.99 -4.05 -10.93
CA ILE A 186 6.61 -5.12 -11.72
C ILE A 186 7.57 -5.91 -10.84
N TYR A 187 7.04 -6.67 -9.88
CA TYR A 187 7.85 -7.47 -8.95
C TYR A 187 8.68 -8.54 -9.67
N GLY A 188 8.21 -8.99 -10.83
CA GLY A 188 8.95 -9.87 -11.72
C GLY A 188 10.30 -9.33 -12.24
N ALA A 189 10.48 -8.01 -12.19
CA ALA A 189 11.70 -7.34 -12.64
C ALA A 189 12.72 -7.10 -11.52
N VAL A 190 12.44 -7.53 -10.28
CA VAL A 190 13.40 -7.42 -9.17
C VAL A 190 14.66 -8.22 -9.49
N LYS A 191 15.80 -7.52 -9.55
CA LYS A 191 17.11 -8.12 -9.86
C LYS A 191 17.77 -8.73 -8.62
N ASP A 192 17.68 -8.03 -7.49
CA ASP A 192 18.24 -8.43 -6.22
C ASP A 192 17.22 -8.19 -5.10
N VAL A 193 16.66 -9.29 -4.58
CA VAL A 193 15.64 -9.26 -3.52
C VAL A 193 16.19 -8.61 -2.26
N ASN A 194 17.44 -8.91 -1.89
CA ASN A 194 18.01 -8.39 -0.65
C ASN A 194 18.24 -6.87 -0.79
N ALA A 195 18.83 -6.42 -1.91
CA ALA A 195 19.03 -5.00 -2.15
C ALA A 195 17.72 -4.19 -2.18
N THR A 196 16.65 -4.75 -2.75
CA THR A 196 15.34 -4.07 -2.87
C THR A 196 14.54 -4.07 -1.57
N PHE A 197 14.60 -5.14 -0.75
CA PHE A 197 13.67 -5.34 0.37
C PHE A 197 14.31 -5.35 1.77
N ALA A 198 15.64 -5.42 1.90
CA ALA A 198 16.30 -5.42 3.21
C ALA A 198 15.99 -4.15 4.01
N ASP A 199 16.05 -2.99 3.36
CA ASP A 199 15.55 -1.74 3.93
C ASP A 199 14.06 -1.59 3.64
N SER A 200 13.27 -2.25 4.50
CA SER A 200 11.81 -2.19 4.41
C SER A 200 11.24 -0.78 4.56
N ASP A 201 11.93 0.16 5.23
CA ASP A 201 11.43 1.53 5.41
C ASP A 201 11.68 2.38 4.16
N GLU A 202 12.83 2.21 3.50
CA GLU A 202 13.08 2.81 2.19
C GLU A 202 12.09 2.27 1.14
N PHE A 203 11.85 0.96 1.12
CA PHE A 203 10.89 0.33 0.21
C PHE A 203 9.48 0.90 0.40
N VAL A 204 9.03 1.05 1.65
CA VAL A 204 7.71 1.63 1.97
C VAL A 204 7.62 3.08 1.52
N LYS A 205 8.66 3.89 1.72
CA LYS A 205 8.71 5.28 1.23
C LYS A 205 8.62 5.35 -0.29
N TRP A 206 9.35 4.48 -1.00
CA TRP A 206 9.28 4.40 -2.46
C TRP A 206 7.88 3.99 -2.95
N ARG A 207 7.25 2.99 -2.31
CA ARG A 207 5.86 2.58 -2.62
C ARG A 207 4.85 3.69 -2.33
N ALA A 208 5.01 4.41 -1.22
CA ALA A 208 4.20 5.57 -0.90
C ALA A 208 4.39 6.70 -1.92
N ALA A 209 5.61 6.96 -2.39
CA ALA A 209 5.86 7.93 -3.45
C ALA A 209 5.12 7.59 -4.75
N LEU A 210 5.14 6.31 -5.17
CA LEU A 210 4.38 5.87 -6.35
C LEU A 210 2.86 6.03 -6.13
N MET A 211 2.38 5.72 -4.93
CA MET A 211 0.97 5.92 -4.57
C MET A 211 0.59 7.40 -4.65
N GLU A 212 1.38 8.31 -4.09
CA GLU A 212 1.11 9.75 -4.11
C GLU A 212 1.12 10.32 -5.52
N LEU A 213 2.03 9.88 -6.40
CA LEU A 213 1.98 10.27 -7.81
C LEU A 213 0.63 9.90 -8.45
N ALA A 214 0.09 8.72 -8.11
CA ALA A 214 -1.21 8.29 -8.60
C ALA A 214 -2.37 9.06 -7.96
N VAL A 215 -2.29 9.35 -6.66
CA VAL A 215 -3.28 10.16 -5.94
C VAL A 215 -3.38 11.57 -6.53
N GLN A 216 -2.25 12.19 -6.88
CA GLN A 216 -2.23 13.49 -7.56
C GLN A 216 -2.94 13.44 -8.92
N GLU A 217 -2.82 12.34 -9.67
CA GLU A 217 -3.51 12.14 -10.95
C GLU A 217 -5.02 11.94 -10.82
N LEU A 218 -5.52 11.55 -9.64
CA LEU A 218 -6.97 11.50 -9.37
C LEU A 218 -7.58 12.90 -9.31
N LYS A 219 -6.77 13.95 -9.12
CA LYS A 219 -7.21 15.36 -9.10
C LYS A 219 -8.36 15.62 -8.11
N MET A 220 -8.35 14.94 -6.96
CA MET A 220 -9.41 15.07 -5.95
C MET A 220 -9.53 16.50 -5.41
N LYS A 221 -8.41 17.23 -5.32
CA LYS A 221 -8.37 18.65 -4.96
C LYS A 221 -9.13 19.57 -5.91
N ASP A 222 -9.34 19.12 -7.16
CA ASP A 222 -10.03 19.86 -8.20
C ASP A 222 -11.49 19.37 -8.36
N ALA A 223 -11.98 18.54 -7.43
CA ALA A 223 -13.34 17.99 -7.46
C ALA A 223 -14.41 19.07 -7.36
N THR A 224 -15.36 19.05 -8.30
CA THR A 224 -16.52 19.96 -8.31
C THR A 224 -17.83 19.27 -7.91
N GLU A 225 -17.84 17.95 -7.82
CA GLU A 225 -19.00 17.13 -7.48
C GLU A 225 -18.71 16.24 -6.27
N VAL A 226 -19.72 16.09 -5.40
CA VAL A 226 -19.65 15.19 -4.25
C VAL A 226 -19.93 13.76 -4.69
N ILE A 227 -19.14 12.80 -4.21
CA ILE A 227 -19.38 11.38 -4.44
C ILE A 227 -20.66 10.93 -3.73
N GLU A 228 -21.54 10.21 -4.41
CA GLU A 228 -22.74 9.64 -3.79
C GLU A 228 -22.30 8.55 -2.80
N TYR A 229 -22.80 8.54 -1.56
CA TYR A 229 -22.29 7.67 -0.50
C TYR A 229 -22.28 6.16 -0.84
N ASP A 230 -23.25 5.65 -1.59
CA ASP A 230 -23.30 4.25 -2.05
C ASP A 230 -23.06 4.09 -3.57
N GLY A 231 -22.63 5.17 -4.24
CA GLY A 231 -22.46 5.22 -5.69
C GLY A 231 -21.03 5.04 -6.18
N GLU A 232 -20.87 5.18 -7.49
CA GLU A 232 -19.56 5.15 -8.15
C GLU A 232 -18.64 6.27 -7.64
N ASP A 233 -17.35 5.95 -7.55
CA ASP A 233 -16.32 6.85 -7.09
C ASP A 233 -15.32 7.09 -8.22
N PRO A 234 -15.32 8.30 -8.82
CA PRO A 234 -14.40 8.60 -9.93
C PRO A 234 -12.98 8.86 -9.44
N TYR A 235 -12.74 8.97 -8.13
CA TYR A 235 -11.44 9.25 -7.54
C TYR A 235 -10.82 7.97 -6.99
N GLN A 236 -10.69 6.96 -7.86
CA GLN A 236 -10.06 5.68 -7.57
C GLN A 236 -9.10 5.28 -8.70
N MET A 237 -8.12 4.45 -8.37
CA MET A 237 -7.10 3.96 -9.30
C MET A 237 -7.14 2.44 -9.43
N VAL A 238 -6.70 1.98 -10.59
CA VAL A 238 -6.40 0.57 -10.85
C VAL A 238 -4.98 0.26 -10.40
N GLN A 239 -4.76 -0.91 -9.82
CA GLN A 239 -3.44 -1.40 -9.50
C GLN A 239 -3.14 -2.69 -10.23
N VAL A 240 -1.97 -2.78 -10.86
CA VAL A 240 -1.50 -3.97 -11.55
C VAL A 240 -0.21 -4.46 -10.88
N HIS A 241 -0.22 -5.69 -10.39
CA HIS A 241 0.94 -6.36 -9.84
C HIS A 241 1.38 -7.45 -10.82
N ASP A 242 2.57 -7.30 -11.39
CA ASP A 242 3.14 -8.29 -12.31
C ASP A 242 4.16 -9.17 -11.59
N TYR A 243 3.85 -10.47 -11.54
CA TYR A 243 4.66 -11.48 -10.89
C TYR A 243 5.37 -12.43 -11.86
N LEU A 244 5.54 -12.04 -13.12
CA LEU A 244 6.31 -12.81 -14.09
C LEU A 244 7.70 -13.16 -13.52
N ASN A 245 8.13 -14.41 -13.59
CA ASN A 245 9.42 -14.89 -13.03
C ASN A 245 9.58 -14.83 -11.50
N VAL A 246 8.53 -14.49 -10.73
CA VAL A 246 8.61 -14.56 -9.26
C VAL A 246 8.62 -16.01 -8.81
N LYS A 247 9.55 -16.34 -7.90
CA LYS A 247 9.67 -17.68 -7.32
C LYS A 247 8.77 -17.80 -6.09
N PHE A 248 7.62 -18.46 -6.25
CA PHE A 248 6.60 -18.57 -5.20
C PHE A 248 6.88 -19.64 -4.13
N LEU A 249 7.83 -20.57 -4.35
CA LEU A 249 8.05 -21.69 -3.43
C LEU A 249 8.79 -21.32 -2.14
N ARG A 250 9.53 -20.20 -2.12
CA ARG A 250 10.23 -19.69 -0.93
C ARG A 250 10.19 -18.18 -0.93
N MET A 251 9.31 -17.62 -0.12
CA MET A 251 9.22 -16.18 0.06
C MET A 251 10.27 -15.71 1.04
N ASP A 252 11.02 -14.69 0.67
CA ASP A 252 12.06 -14.10 1.50
C ASP A 252 11.43 -13.35 2.70
N PRO A 253 11.94 -13.49 3.95
CA PRO A 253 11.43 -12.77 5.11
C PRO A 253 11.45 -11.24 4.96
N SER A 254 12.42 -10.68 4.22
CA SER A 254 12.49 -9.24 3.94
C SER A 254 11.30 -8.78 3.09
N VAL A 255 10.93 -9.55 2.07
CA VAL A 255 9.75 -9.30 1.22
C VAL A 255 8.47 -9.34 2.06
N ARG A 256 8.33 -10.32 2.97
CA ARG A 256 7.18 -10.43 3.88
C ARG A 256 7.05 -9.20 4.77
N THR A 257 8.18 -8.75 5.32
CA THR A 257 8.25 -7.60 6.22
C THR A 257 7.90 -6.30 5.51
N ALA A 258 8.52 -6.06 4.35
CA ALA A 258 8.27 -4.89 3.52
C ALA A 258 6.81 -4.84 3.05
N THR A 259 6.28 -5.98 2.60
CA THR A 259 4.88 -6.12 2.16
C THR A 259 3.91 -5.81 3.29
N LYS A 260 4.14 -6.33 4.50
CA LYS A 260 3.32 -6.04 5.67
C LYS A 260 3.29 -4.54 5.99
N LYS A 261 4.45 -3.89 6.00
CA LYS A 261 4.53 -2.44 6.25
C LYS A 261 3.79 -1.62 5.20
N VAL A 262 3.91 -1.99 3.92
CA VAL A 262 3.17 -1.31 2.83
C VAL A 262 1.66 -1.46 3.03
N ILE A 263 1.20 -2.67 3.35
CA ILE A 263 -0.20 -2.94 3.66
C ILE A 263 -0.68 -2.07 4.82
N ASP A 264 0.07 -2.02 5.93
CA ASP A 264 -0.31 -1.26 7.12
C ASP A 264 -0.42 0.24 6.80
N VAL A 265 0.53 0.79 6.02
CA VAL A 265 0.51 2.18 5.57
C VAL A 265 -0.67 2.43 4.62
N PHE A 266 -0.92 1.56 3.65
CA PHE A 266 -2.00 1.74 2.66
C PHE A 266 -3.38 1.64 3.29
N ALA A 267 -3.57 0.69 4.20
CA ALA A 267 -4.79 0.55 4.98
C ALA A 267 -5.04 1.77 5.88
N THR A 268 -3.99 2.38 6.42
CA THR A 268 -4.12 3.56 7.29
C THR A 268 -4.37 4.84 6.50
N ALA A 269 -3.54 5.12 5.49
CA ALA A 269 -3.43 6.44 4.87
C ALA A 269 -4.07 6.57 3.48
N TYR A 270 -4.49 5.45 2.86
CA TYR A 270 -5.05 5.43 1.51
C TYR A 270 -6.37 4.62 1.38
N PRO A 271 -7.31 4.72 2.35
CA PRO A 271 -8.59 4.03 2.23
C PRO A 271 -9.40 4.46 1.00
N GLU A 272 -10.18 3.53 0.43
CA GLU A 272 -11.15 3.79 -0.64
C GLU A 272 -10.57 4.45 -1.92
N LEU A 273 -9.27 4.28 -2.19
CA LEU A 273 -8.61 4.73 -3.41
C LEU A 273 -8.44 3.63 -4.48
N LEU A 274 -8.67 2.36 -4.13
CA LEU A 274 -8.55 1.22 -5.05
C LEU A 274 -9.89 0.90 -5.71
N SER A 275 -9.96 0.97 -7.05
CA SER A 275 -11.11 0.48 -7.82
C SER A 275 -10.97 -1.00 -8.13
N GLU A 276 -9.91 -1.38 -8.83
CA GLU A 276 -9.62 -2.76 -9.26
C GLU A 276 -8.15 -3.09 -9.06
N LYS A 277 -7.86 -4.33 -8.69
CA LYS A 277 -6.51 -4.86 -8.50
C LYS A 277 -6.29 -6.12 -9.32
N PHE A 278 -5.36 -6.04 -10.26
CA PHE A 278 -4.99 -7.14 -11.13
C PHE A 278 -3.67 -7.75 -10.69
N PHE A 279 -3.64 -9.07 -10.55
CA PHE A 279 -2.42 -9.82 -10.30
C PHE A 279 -2.12 -10.64 -11.56
N VAL A 280 -1.17 -10.16 -12.37
CA VAL A 280 -0.87 -10.73 -13.68
C VAL A 280 0.36 -11.64 -13.63
N ASN A 281 0.42 -12.58 -14.57
CA ASN A 281 1.48 -13.59 -14.68
C ASN A 281 1.61 -14.46 -13.42
N VAL A 282 0.49 -14.71 -12.73
CA VAL A 282 0.46 -15.59 -11.55
C VAL A 282 0.32 -17.05 -11.99
N PRO A 283 1.20 -17.97 -11.55
CA PRO A 283 1.10 -19.38 -11.94
C PRO A 283 -0.26 -19.99 -11.59
N ALA A 284 -0.85 -20.76 -12.52
CA ALA A 284 -2.16 -21.39 -12.32
C ALA A 284 -2.23 -22.30 -11.08
N ILE A 285 -1.09 -22.91 -10.70
CA ILE A 285 -0.96 -23.71 -9.48
C ILE A 285 -1.21 -22.90 -8.20
N MET A 286 -1.19 -21.56 -8.25
CA MET A 286 -1.50 -20.66 -7.13
C MET A 286 -2.99 -20.29 -7.06
N GLY A 287 -3.87 -20.87 -7.90
CA GLY A 287 -5.31 -20.61 -7.87
C GLY A 287 -5.98 -20.93 -6.52
N TRP A 288 -5.45 -21.91 -5.76
CA TRP A 288 -5.92 -22.23 -4.40
C TRP A 288 -5.73 -21.05 -3.44
N MET A 289 -4.73 -20.20 -3.68
CA MET A 289 -4.40 -19.10 -2.80
C MET A 289 -5.43 -17.99 -2.88
N PHE A 290 -5.93 -17.71 -4.09
CA PHE A 290 -7.07 -16.80 -4.29
C PHE A 290 -8.35 -17.36 -3.68
N THR A 291 -8.59 -18.67 -3.81
CA THR A 291 -9.74 -19.31 -3.15
C THR A 291 -9.67 -19.14 -1.64
N ALA A 292 -8.50 -19.31 -1.02
CA ALA A 292 -8.29 -19.09 0.41
C ALA A 292 -8.48 -17.62 0.81
N MET A 293 -8.04 -16.67 -0.01
CA MET A 293 -8.32 -15.24 0.23
C MET A 293 -9.81 -14.93 0.27
N LYS A 294 -10.62 -15.52 -0.63
CA LYS A 294 -12.08 -15.30 -0.64
C LYS A 294 -12.78 -15.75 0.64
N LEU A 295 -12.14 -16.63 1.41
CA LEU A 295 -12.66 -17.13 2.69
C LEU A 295 -12.33 -16.22 3.87
N ILE A 296 -11.29 -15.37 3.73
CA ILE A 296 -10.75 -14.54 4.81
C ILE A 296 -11.09 -13.06 4.59
N LEU A 297 -11.19 -12.62 3.33
CA LEU A 297 -11.43 -11.22 2.96
C LEU A 297 -12.90 -10.96 2.66
N SER A 298 -13.31 -9.71 2.87
CA SER A 298 -14.66 -9.25 2.60
C SER A 298 -15.02 -9.49 1.15
N ARG A 299 -16.32 -9.65 0.88
CA ARG A 299 -16.83 -9.71 -0.49
C ARG A 299 -16.48 -8.45 -1.29
N ASN A 300 -16.41 -7.29 -0.64
CA ASN A 300 -16.08 -6.03 -1.30
C ASN A 300 -14.62 -6.00 -1.77
N THR A 301 -13.68 -6.44 -0.91
CA THR A 301 -12.25 -6.54 -1.25
C THR A 301 -11.99 -7.61 -2.31
N THR A 302 -12.61 -8.79 -2.17
CA THR A 302 -12.40 -9.91 -3.09
C THR A 302 -12.95 -9.61 -4.50
N ARG A 303 -14.04 -8.83 -4.62
CA ARG A 303 -14.62 -8.44 -5.92
C ARG A 303 -13.65 -7.60 -6.75
N LYS A 304 -12.82 -6.80 -6.10
CA LYS A 304 -11.84 -5.93 -6.76
C LYS A 304 -10.62 -6.70 -7.27
N PHE A 305 -10.46 -7.99 -6.94
CA PHE A 305 -9.21 -8.71 -7.10
C PHE A 305 -9.27 -9.75 -8.23
N HIS A 306 -8.41 -9.56 -9.23
CA HIS A 306 -8.46 -10.30 -10.49
C HIS A 306 -7.13 -11.00 -10.77
N PRO A 307 -7.01 -12.30 -10.47
CA PRO A 307 -5.87 -13.09 -10.88
C PRO A 307 -5.91 -13.38 -12.39
N ILE A 308 -4.81 -13.12 -13.08
CA ILE A 308 -4.66 -13.40 -14.51
C ILE A 308 -3.37 -14.20 -14.74
N THR A 309 -3.51 -15.44 -15.21
CA THR A 309 -2.38 -16.34 -15.43
C THR A 309 -1.40 -15.85 -16.49
N ASN A 310 -1.89 -15.20 -17.53
CA ASN A 310 -1.08 -14.63 -18.61
C ASN A 310 -1.39 -13.13 -18.73
N GLY A 311 -0.41 -12.28 -18.43
CA GLY A 311 -0.54 -10.83 -18.43
C GLY A 311 -1.00 -10.25 -19.76
N ALA A 312 -0.78 -10.93 -20.89
CA ALA A 312 -1.31 -10.53 -22.20
C ALA A 312 -2.85 -10.57 -22.29
N ASN A 313 -3.54 -11.11 -21.28
CA ASN A 313 -4.99 -11.08 -21.19
C ASN A 313 -5.54 -9.87 -20.43
N LEU A 314 -4.69 -9.09 -19.73
CA LEU A 314 -5.14 -7.98 -18.88
C LEU A 314 -6.00 -6.97 -19.63
N ALA A 315 -5.58 -6.57 -20.83
CA ALA A 315 -6.31 -5.55 -21.58
C ALA A 315 -7.76 -5.93 -21.91
N ARG A 316 -8.10 -7.23 -21.92
CA ARG A 316 -9.46 -7.73 -22.18
C ARG A 316 -10.45 -7.45 -21.05
N GLU A 317 -9.96 -7.12 -19.86
CA GLU A 317 -10.79 -6.74 -18.70
C GLU A 317 -11.35 -5.32 -18.82
N PHE A 318 -10.95 -4.58 -19.86
CA PHE A 318 -11.32 -3.20 -20.08
C PHE A 318 -12.09 -3.03 -21.41
N PRO A 319 -12.95 -2.00 -21.53
CA PRO A 319 -13.62 -1.69 -22.79
C PRO A 319 -12.60 -1.34 -23.88
N ALA A 320 -13.01 -1.47 -25.14
CA ALA A 320 -12.15 -1.25 -26.31
C ALA A 320 -11.40 0.09 -26.27
N SER A 321 -12.05 1.15 -25.80
CA SER A 321 -11.45 2.49 -25.66
C SER A 321 -10.21 2.50 -24.77
N VAL A 322 -10.20 1.74 -23.67
CA VAL A 322 -9.07 1.65 -22.73
C VAL A 322 -8.11 0.54 -23.16
N LEU A 323 -8.62 -0.60 -23.63
CA LEU A 323 -7.84 -1.74 -24.10
C LEU A 323 -6.75 -1.33 -25.11
N GLU A 324 -7.09 -0.48 -26.08
CA GLU A 324 -6.13 -0.04 -27.09
C GLU A 324 -5.01 0.84 -26.53
N GLN A 325 -5.25 1.52 -25.40
CA GLN A 325 -4.27 2.38 -24.72
C GLN A 325 -3.31 1.58 -23.82
N ILE A 326 -3.70 0.39 -23.37
CA ILE A 326 -2.88 -0.50 -22.51
C ILE A 326 -1.63 -0.99 -23.28
N PRO A 327 -0.47 -1.21 -22.62
CA PRO A 327 0.74 -1.64 -23.29
C PRO A 327 0.60 -2.99 -24.00
N LYS A 328 1.38 -3.21 -25.07
CA LYS A 328 1.32 -4.46 -25.84
C LYS A 328 1.67 -5.69 -25.00
N THR A 329 2.63 -5.58 -24.09
CA THR A 329 2.98 -6.64 -23.11
C THR A 329 1.75 -7.12 -22.31
N TYR A 330 0.76 -6.26 -22.10
CA TYR A 330 -0.46 -6.57 -21.35
C TYR A 330 -1.70 -6.80 -22.24
N GLY A 331 -1.49 -7.00 -23.54
CA GLY A 331 -2.54 -7.36 -24.50
C GLY A 331 -3.21 -6.18 -25.22
N GLY A 332 -2.75 -4.96 -24.98
CA GLY A 332 -3.26 -3.77 -25.67
C GLY A 332 -2.46 -3.40 -26.92
N LYS A 333 -2.57 -2.15 -27.36
CA LYS A 333 -1.84 -1.60 -28.53
C LYS A 333 -0.97 -0.40 -28.19
N GLY A 334 -1.01 0.06 -26.94
CA GLY A 334 -0.30 1.23 -26.44
C GLY A 334 1.21 1.02 -26.34
N PRO A 335 1.95 2.11 -26.08
CA PRO A 335 3.39 2.06 -25.83
C PRO A 335 3.73 1.22 -24.60
N GLU A 336 4.96 0.70 -24.55
CA GLU A 336 5.45 -0.01 -23.37
C GLU A 336 5.63 0.94 -22.18
N LEU A 337 5.50 0.40 -20.96
CA LEU A 337 5.58 1.18 -19.72
C LEU A 337 6.90 1.96 -19.62
N LYS A 338 8.03 1.30 -19.90
CA LYS A 338 9.37 1.90 -19.87
C LYS A 338 9.55 3.10 -20.80
N ASP A 339 8.74 3.21 -21.86
CA ASP A 339 8.92 4.20 -22.92
C ASP A 339 7.98 5.41 -22.73
N SER A 340 6.93 5.28 -21.91
CA SER A 340 5.83 6.25 -21.88
C SER A 340 5.24 6.51 -20.49
N ALA A 341 5.40 5.59 -19.55
CA ALA A 341 4.83 5.71 -18.23
C ALA A 341 5.69 6.61 -17.34
N ARG A 342 5.04 7.30 -16.41
CA ARG A 342 5.73 8.08 -15.38
C ARG A 342 6.29 7.14 -14.33
N ILE A 343 7.40 7.54 -13.72
CA ILE A 343 8.06 6.80 -12.65
C ILE A 343 8.33 7.73 -11.47
N VAL A 344 8.54 7.16 -10.30
CA VAL A 344 9.12 7.88 -9.16
C VAL A 344 10.54 8.31 -9.54
N PRO A 345 10.99 9.54 -9.21
CA PRO A 345 12.35 9.98 -9.50
C PRO A 345 13.40 9.03 -8.90
N LEU A 346 14.35 8.60 -9.74
CA LEU A 346 15.44 7.71 -9.35
C LEU A 346 16.79 8.41 -9.49
N VAL A 347 17.73 8.06 -8.63
CA VAL A 347 19.12 8.52 -8.67
C VAL A 347 20.04 7.37 -9.03
N GLU A 348 21.01 7.63 -9.90
CA GLU A 348 22.08 6.67 -10.15
C GLU A 348 22.91 6.49 -8.89
N ASP A 349 23.16 5.24 -8.54
CA ASP A 349 24.02 4.92 -7.41
C ASP A 349 25.47 5.24 -7.81
N LYS A 350 26.10 6.17 -7.10
CA LYS A 350 27.54 6.35 -7.24
C LYS A 350 28.20 5.04 -6.78
N PRO A 351 29.21 4.53 -7.50
CA PRO A 351 29.99 3.42 -7.00
C PRO A 351 30.53 3.83 -5.63
N GLU A 352 30.11 3.12 -4.59
CA GLU A 352 30.75 3.25 -3.28
C GLU A 352 32.21 2.84 -3.47
N ASP A 353 33.14 3.77 -3.29
CA ASP A 353 34.55 3.44 -3.10
C ASP A 353 34.62 2.52 -1.87
N LYS A 354 34.69 1.22 -2.13
CA LYS A 354 34.99 0.19 -1.12
C LYS A 354 36.46 0.26 -0.73
N ASN A 355 36.91 1.41 -0.27
CA ASN A 355 38.25 1.58 0.26
C ASN A 355 38.25 2.59 1.42
N ASP A 356 37.55 2.23 2.50
CA ASP A 356 37.83 2.73 3.84
C ASP A 356 37.19 1.79 4.86
N LYS A 357 37.83 0.63 5.07
CA LYS A 357 37.80 -0.18 6.30
C LYS A 357 38.66 -1.44 6.14
N GLN A 358 39.96 -1.26 6.00
CA GLN A 358 40.97 -2.23 6.44
C GLN A 358 42.27 -1.47 6.71
N GLU A 359 42.93 -1.82 7.84
CA GLU A 359 44.10 -1.16 8.48
C GLU A 359 43.72 0.06 9.34
N ASP A 360 43.87 0.11 10.67
CA ASP A 360 44.63 -0.68 11.63
C ASP A 360 43.90 -0.75 12.98
N LYS A 361 43.60 -1.98 13.45
CA LYS A 361 43.51 -2.27 14.88
C LYS A 361 44.83 -2.92 15.29
N LYS A 362 45.82 -2.10 15.64
CA LYS A 362 46.96 -2.56 16.44
C LYS A 362 46.52 -2.61 17.90
N ALA A 363 46.72 -3.78 18.49
CA ALA A 363 46.36 -4.12 19.85
C ALA A 363 46.90 -3.11 20.88
N GLU A 364 46.02 -2.74 21.82
CA GLU A 364 46.37 -2.02 23.04
C GLU A 364 46.11 -3.00 24.20
N GLU A 365 47.19 -3.55 24.76
CA GLU A 365 47.19 -4.25 26.05
C GLU A 365 47.65 -3.26 27.16
N PRO A 366 47.22 -3.48 28.42
CA PRO A 366 47.00 -2.39 29.37
C PRO A 366 48.26 -1.93 30.13
N SER A 367 48.23 -0.65 30.51
CA SER A 367 49.21 0.06 31.34
C SER A 367 49.28 -0.47 32.79
N PRO A 368 50.48 -0.63 33.39
CA PRO A 368 50.66 -0.76 34.83
C PRO A 368 51.05 0.57 35.49
N ALA A 369 50.53 0.76 36.71
CA ALA A 369 50.64 1.93 37.57
C ALA A 369 52.08 2.31 38.01
N GLU A 370 52.23 3.61 38.32
CA GLU A 370 53.41 4.27 38.90
C GLU A 370 53.80 3.74 40.30
N LEU A 371 55.10 3.84 40.64
CA LEU A 371 55.68 4.55 41.82
C LEU A 371 57.24 4.49 41.76
N PRO A 372 57.97 5.35 42.51
CA PRO A 372 59.20 6.03 42.05
C PRO A 372 60.48 5.57 42.76
N GLY A 373 61.66 5.91 42.20
CA GLY A 373 62.94 5.74 42.90
C GLY A 373 64.16 6.16 42.07
N GLN A 374 65.06 6.90 42.72
CA GLN A 374 66.23 7.60 42.19
C GLN A 374 67.45 6.69 41.93
N GLU A 375 68.48 7.33 41.34
CA GLU A 375 69.92 7.02 41.34
C GLU A 375 70.50 6.27 40.12
N GLY A 376 71.38 6.95 39.36
CA GLY A 376 72.43 6.29 38.56
C GLY A 376 73.61 5.85 39.45
N PRO A 377 74.84 5.55 38.94
CA PRO A 377 75.35 5.67 37.56
C PRO A 377 76.29 4.50 37.10
N LYS A 378 76.92 4.67 35.90
CA LYS A 378 78.24 4.16 35.43
C LYS A 378 78.34 2.97 34.46
N GLN A 379 78.74 3.31 33.22
CA GLN A 379 79.91 2.86 32.43
C GLN A 379 80.56 1.47 32.65
N ALA A 380 80.70 0.72 31.55
CA ALA A 380 81.94 0.09 30.98
C ALA A 380 81.50 -0.85 29.83
N THR A 381 81.77 -0.62 28.54
CA THR A 381 83.03 -0.75 27.74
C THR A 381 83.52 -2.19 27.56
N GLN A 382 83.59 -2.62 26.28
CA GLN A 382 84.42 -3.68 25.65
C GLN A 382 84.08 -5.14 26.03
N GLU A 383 84.15 -6.16 25.16
CA GLU A 383 85.07 -6.45 24.06
C GLU A 383 84.50 -7.63 23.21
N GLU A 384 84.61 -7.57 21.88
CA GLU A 384 84.76 -8.75 20.99
C GLU A 384 86.11 -9.48 21.31
N PRO A 385 86.47 -10.70 20.82
CA PRO A 385 86.16 -11.24 19.49
C PRO A 385 86.20 -12.79 19.28
N LYS A 386 86.08 -13.17 17.99
CA LYS A 386 86.77 -14.27 17.27
C LYS A 386 86.23 -15.72 17.32
N GLU A 387 85.52 -16.02 16.25
CA GLU A 387 85.81 -17.08 15.26
C GLU A 387 87.26 -17.64 15.26
N SER A 388 87.41 -18.97 15.36
CA SER A 388 88.15 -19.80 14.39
C SER A 388 88.05 -21.31 14.68
N ALA A 389 87.58 -22.03 13.67
CA ALA A 389 88.03 -23.33 13.15
C ALA A 389 88.32 -24.51 14.11
N GLN A 390 87.53 -25.59 13.98
CA GLN A 390 87.94 -26.80 13.26
C GLN A 390 86.74 -27.63 12.82
#